data_AF-A0A6P1RC41-F1
#
_entry.id   AF-A0A6P1RC41-F1
#
_cell.length_a   1.000
_cell.length_b   1.000
_cell.length_c   1.000
_cell.angle_alpha   90.00
_cell.angle_beta   90.00
_cell.angle_gamma   90.00
#
_symmetry.space_group_name_H-M   'P 1'
#
loop_
_entity.id
_entity.type
_entity.pdbx_description
1 polymer ?
#
loop_
_entity_poly.entity_id
_entity_poly.type
_entity_poly.pdbx_seq_one_letter_code
_entity_poly.pdbx_strand_id
1 'polypeptide(L)' 'MTVARLLNEAESKDQFFKELAELSERMIAAHGKEFSMGALVLAARFIVENRAFERSAATQ' A
#
# COMPACT_ATOMS: atom_id res chain seq x y z
N MET A 1 22.98 20.29 7.23
CA MET A 1 21.60 20.47 6.75
C MET A 1 21.00 19.15 6.20
N THR A 2 21.36 18.00 6.77
CA THR A 2 21.06 16.66 6.22
C THR A 2 20.15 15.85 7.15
N VAL A 3 20.22 16.09 8.46
CA VAL A 3 19.44 15.36 9.48
C VAL A 3 17.95 15.66 9.40
N ALA A 4 17.57 16.93 9.16
CA ALA A 4 16.16 17.32 9.03
C ALA A 4 15.46 16.65 7.84
N ARG A 5 16.19 16.40 6.74
CA ARG A 5 15.64 15.70 5.56
C ARG A 5 15.41 14.21 5.84
N LEU A 6 16.31 13.58 6.59
CA LEU A 6 16.16 12.17 7.00
C LEU A 6 14.99 11.98 7.98
N LEU A 7 14.79 12.92 8.90
CA LEU A 7 13.63 12.92 9.81
C LEU A 7 12.32 13.06 9.06
N ASN A 8 12.21 14.03 8.15
CA ASN A 8 11.01 14.20 7.32
C ASN A 8 10.73 12.98 6.42
N GLU A 9 11.78 12.33 5.91
CA GLU A 9 11.64 11.12 5.10
C GLU A 9 11.17 9.93 5.94
N ALA A 10 11.67 9.80 7.17
CA ALA A 10 11.22 8.76 8.11
C ALA A 10 9.75 8.98 8.50
N GLU A 11 9.36 10.21 8.85
CA GLU A 11 7.97 10.55 9.17
C GLU A 11 7.02 10.28 8.00
N SER A 12 7.42 10.62 6.78
CA SER A 12 6.61 10.34 5.59
C SER A 12 6.46 8.84 5.35
N LYS A 13 7.52 8.05 5.54
CA LYS A 13 7.46 6.58 5.42
C LYS A 13 6.54 5.97 6.49
N ASP A 14 6.64 6.43 7.72
CA ASP A 14 5.81 5.94 8.83
C ASP A 14 4.31 6.22 8.60
N GLN A 15 3.96 7.36 7.99
CA GLN A 15 2.58 7.65 7.59
C GLN A 15 2.04 6.63 6.59
N PHE A 16 2.82 6.27 5.56
CA PHE A 16 2.40 5.24 4.60
C PHE A 16 2.23 3.87 5.25
N PHE A 17 3.11 3.50 6.21
CA PHE A 17 2.95 2.27 6.97
C PHE A 17 1.67 2.27 7.79
N LYS A 18 1.32 3.40 8.42
CA LYS A 18 0.09 3.54 9.18
C LYS A 18 -1.15 3.42 8.29
N GLU A 19 -1.18 4.10 7.15
CA GLU A 19 -2.29 4.01 6.20
C GLU A 19 -2.46 2.59 5.64
N LEU A 20 -1.35 1.90 5.36
CA LEU A 20 -1.37 0.49 4.93
C LEU A 20 -1.92 -0.43 6.02
N ALA A 21 -1.58 -0.19 7.29
CA ALA A 21 -2.12 -0.96 8.41
C ALA A 21 -3.63 -0.76 8.54
N GLU A 22 -4.10 0.49 8.54
CA GLU A 22 -5.52 0.84 8.62
C GLU A 22 -6.31 0.29 7.42
N LEU A 23 -5.75 0.34 6.22
CA LEU A 23 -6.35 -0.28 5.03
C LEU A 23 -6.45 -1.80 5.17
N SER A 24 -5.38 -2.44 5.64
CA SER A 24 -5.35 -3.88 5.86
C SER A 24 -6.42 -4.29 6.86
N GLU A 25 -6.57 -3.58 7.98
CA GLU A 25 -7.61 -3.83 8.97
C GLU A 25 -9.02 -3.72 8.38
N ARG A 26 -9.29 -2.69 7.56
CA ARG A 26 -10.58 -2.55 6.86
C ARG A 26 -10.85 -3.71 5.91
N MET A 27 -9.84 -4.17 5.18
CA MET A 27 -9.97 -5.33 4.29
C MET A 27 -10.23 -6.62 5.08
N ILE A 28 -9.56 -6.79 6.23
CA ILE A 28 -9.74 -7.95 7.11
C ILE A 28 -11.16 -7.97 7.66
N ALA A 29 -11.66 -6.82 8.14
CA ALA A 29 -13.01 -6.70 8.67
C ALA A 29 -14.09 -6.99 7.62
N ALA A 30 -13.87 -6.60 6.35
CA ALA A 30 -14.84 -6.79 5.28
C ALA A 30 -14.80 -8.19 4.64
N HIS A 31 -13.60 -8.77 4.45
CA HIS A 31 -13.40 -9.95 3.59
C HIS A 31 -12.51 -11.03 4.21
N GLY A 32 -11.99 -10.81 5.41
CA GLY A 32 -11.13 -11.76 6.11
C GLY A 32 -9.64 -11.59 5.85
N LYS A 33 -8.86 -12.28 6.69
CA LYS A 33 -7.40 -12.16 6.74
C LYS A 33 -6.70 -12.70 5.49
N GLU A 34 -7.18 -13.83 4.98
CA GLU A 34 -6.58 -14.51 3.82
C GLU A 34 -6.71 -13.65 2.56
N PHE A 35 -7.88 -13.06 2.33
CA PHE A 35 -8.10 -12.11 1.23
C PHE A 35 -7.15 -10.91 1.32
N SER A 36 -7.10 -10.28 2.50
CA SER A 36 -6.31 -9.07 2.72
C SER A 36 -4.83 -9.29 2.46
N MET A 37 -4.30 -10.39 3.00
CA MET A 37 -2.91 -10.80 2.77
C MET A 37 -2.63 -11.08 1.29
N GLY A 38 -3.51 -11.82 0.61
CA GLY A 38 -3.36 -12.12 -0.82
C GLY A 38 -3.36 -10.88 -1.70
N ALA A 39 -4.25 -9.92 -1.43
CA ALA A 39 -4.34 -8.66 -2.16
C ALA A 39 -3.08 -7.80 -2.00
N LEU A 40 -2.52 -7.73 -0.79
CA LEU A 40 -1.27 -6.97 -0.55
C LEU A 40 -0.06 -7.62 -1.19
N VAL A 41 0.04 -8.96 -1.17
CA VAL A 41 1.09 -9.71 -1.88
C VAL A 41 0.98 -9.49 -3.39
N LEU A 42 -0.24 -9.47 -3.92
CA LEU A 42 -0.48 -9.19 -5.34
C LEU A 42 -0.06 -7.74 -5.69
N ALA A 43 -0.43 -6.76 -4.86
CA ALA A 43 -0.02 -5.36 -5.05
C ALA A 43 1.51 -5.22 -5.04
N ALA A 44 2.20 -5.88 -4.12
CA ALA A 44 3.67 -5.91 -4.09
C ALA A 44 4.26 -6.50 -5.38
N ARG A 45 3.66 -7.59 -5.89
CA ARG A 45 4.08 -8.20 -7.16
C ARG A 45 3.90 -7.25 -8.35
N PHE A 46 2.81 -6.50 -8.42
CA PHE A 46 2.60 -5.49 -9.47
C PHE A 46 3.67 -4.39 -9.47
N ILE A 47 4.07 -3.94 -8.28
CA ILE A 47 5.15 -2.96 -8.11
C ILE A 47 6.47 -3.52 -8.64
N VAL A 48 6.79 -4.77 -8.30
CA VAL A 48 8.00 -5.46 -8.79
C VAL A 48 7.99 -5.65 -10.30
N GLU A 49 6.82 -5.97 -10.87
CA GLU A 49 6.66 -6.17 -12.31
C GLU A 49 6.63 -4.86 -13.12
N ASN A 50 6.71 -3.70 -12.45
CA ASN A 50 6.58 -2.36 -13.05
C ASN A 50 5.37 -2.23 -13.98
N ARG A 51 4.31 -2.99 -13.68
CA ARG A 51 3.02 -2.79 -14.34
C ARG A 51 2.32 -1.70 -13.55
N ALA A 52 2.27 -0.51 -14.13
CA ALA A 52 1.37 0.53 -13.64
C ALA A 52 -0.02 -0.11 -13.47
N PHE A 53 -0.71 0.27 -12.39
CA PHE A 53 -2.15 0.10 -12.28
C PHE A 53 -2.76 0.98 -13.38
N GLU A 54 -2.63 0.55 -14.64
CA GLU A 54 -3.40 1.07 -15.75
C GLU A 54 -4.83 0.94 -15.26
N ARG A 55 -5.44 2.08 -14.95
CA ARG A 55 -6.81 2.18 -14.52
C ARG A 55 -7.64 1.69 -15.70
N SER A 56 -7.81 0.38 -15.81
CA SER A 56 -8.94 -0.22 -16.48
C SER A 56 -10.17 0.05 -15.62
N ALA A 57 -10.49 1.34 -15.45
CA ALA A 57 -11.86 1.76 -15.36
C ALA A 57 -12.44 1.38 -16.72
N ALA A 58 -13.03 0.19 -16.78
CA ALA A 58 -13.99 -0.14 -17.79
C ALA A 58 -15.12 0.90 -17.67
N THR A 59 -14.99 1.97 -18.44
CA THR A 59 -16.14 2.56 -19.10
C THR A 59 -16.48 1.62 -20.25
N GLN A 60 -17.33 0.64 -19.97
CA GLN A 60 -18.28 0.04 -20.91
C GLN A 60 -19.20 -0.94 -20.17
#